data_AF-A0A261GM79-F1
#
_entry.id   AF-A0A261GM79-F1
#
_cell.length_a   1.000
_cell.length_b   1.000
_cell.length_c   1.000
_cell.angle_alpha   90.00
_cell.angle_beta   90.00
_cell.angle_gamma   90.00
#
_symmetry.space_group_name_H-M   'P 1'
#
loop_
_entity.id
_entity.type
_entity.pdbx_description
1 polymer ?
#
loop_
_entity_poly.entity_id
_entity_poly.type
_entity_poly.pdbx_seq_one_letter_code
_entity_poly.pdbx_strand_id
1 'polypeptide(L)'
;MEAELRRLDMWSSQPPSPEALASQQPFCIDTLEFHEWLQFILISRMKVIIEADAPLPQASGILPMAEERYKQELEQVDALLDVIRRFDDLIMEYHG
;
A
#
# COMPACT_ATOMS: atom_id res chain seq x y z
N MET A 1 0.84 -1.61 8.85
CA MET A 1 1.16 -2.13 7.51
C MET A 1 2.63 -2.54 7.44
N GLU A 2 3.57 -1.62 7.73
CA GLU A 2 5.01 -1.93 7.84
C GLU A 2 5.34 -3.18 8.69
N ALA A 3 4.73 -3.33 9.86
CA ALA A 3 4.95 -4.50 10.72
C ALA A 3 4.61 -5.83 10.03
N GLU A 4 3.50 -5.90 9.29
CA GLU A 4 3.11 -7.11 8.55
C GLU A 4 4.02 -7.37 7.35
N LEU A 5 4.40 -6.32 6.61
CA LEU A 5 5.36 -6.46 5.52
C LEU A 5 6.70 -7.01 6.02
N ARG A 6 7.18 -6.54 7.18
CA ARG A 6 8.40 -7.09 7.82
C ARG A 6 8.21 -8.54 8.28
N ARG A 7 7.05 -8.88 8.87
CA ARG A 7 6.73 -10.25 9.31
C ARG A 7 6.73 -11.24 8.14
N LEU A 8 6.26 -10.79 6.98
CA LEU A 8 6.16 -11.58 5.75
C LEU A 8 7.45 -11.58 4.91
N ASP A 9 8.53 -10.94 5.39
CA ASP A 9 9.78 -10.76 4.64
C ASP A 9 9.59 -10.02 3.29
N MET A 10 8.55 -9.19 3.21
CA MET A 10 8.21 -8.35 2.05
C MET A 10 8.68 -6.89 2.21
N TRP A 11 9.32 -6.56 3.34
CA TRP A 11 9.84 -5.22 3.58
C TRP A 11 11.29 -5.10 3.09
N SER A 12 11.54 -4.16 2.18
CA SER A 12 12.88 -3.95 1.60
C SER A 12 13.55 -2.71 2.16
N SER A 13 14.85 -2.76 2.47
CA SER A 13 15.61 -1.53 2.76
C SER A 13 16.04 -0.78 1.50
N GLN A 14 15.99 -1.43 0.34
CA GLN A 14 16.42 -0.87 -0.93
C GLN A 14 15.22 -0.39 -1.74
N PRO A 15 15.14 0.90 -2.09
CA PRO A 15 14.06 1.40 -2.93
C PRO A 15 14.19 0.88 -4.38
N PRO A 16 13.07 0.72 -5.10
CA PRO A 16 13.06 0.51 -6.54
C PRO A 16 13.72 1.69 -7.28
N SER A 17 14.00 1.50 -8.57
CA SER A 17 14.58 2.56 -9.37
C SER A 17 13.63 3.75 -9.51
N PRO A 18 14.13 4.98 -9.71
CA PRO A 18 13.30 6.15 -9.95
C PRO A 18 12.34 5.96 -11.14
N GLU A 19 12.77 5.25 -12.19
CA GLU A 19 11.95 4.94 -13.36
C GLU A 19 10.80 4.01 -13.00
N ALA A 20 11.05 2.99 -12.16
CA ALA A 20 10.02 2.07 -11.70
C ALA A 20 8.96 2.78 -10.82
N LEU A 21 9.41 3.69 -9.94
CA LEU A 21 8.53 4.52 -9.11
C LEU A 21 7.74 5.56 -9.91
N ALA A 22 8.20 5.90 -11.11
CA ALA A 22 7.56 6.90 -11.97
C ALA A 22 6.55 6.31 -12.97
N SER A 23 6.18 5.03 -12.84
CA SER A 23 5.14 4.45 -13.70
C SER A 23 3.82 5.20 -13.55
N GLN A 24 3.15 5.41 -14.69
CA GLN A 24 1.86 6.07 -14.79
C GLN A 24 0.68 5.08 -14.67
N GLN A 25 0.96 3.77 -14.61
CA GLN A 25 -0.08 2.77 -14.41
C GLN A 25 -0.60 2.81 -12.95
N PRO A 26 -1.89 2.50 -12.72
CA PRO A 26 -2.41 2.34 -11.36
C PRO A 26 -1.54 1.36 -10.57
N PHE A 27 -1.19 1.73 -9.33
CA PHE A 27 -0.33 0.93 -8.45
C PHE A 27 1.06 0.57 -9.01
N CYS A 28 1.50 1.22 -10.10
CA CYS A 28 2.74 0.88 -10.81
C CYS A 28 2.85 -0.63 -11.12
N ILE A 29 1.72 -1.28 -11.46
CA ILE A 29 1.62 -2.74 -11.62
C ILE A 29 2.55 -3.34 -12.68
N ASP A 30 3.06 -2.52 -13.59
CA ASP A 30 3.97 -2.90 -14.66
C ASP A 30 5.44 -2.86 -14.24
N THR A 31 5.77 -2.14 -13.17
CA THR A 31 7.16 -1.88 -12.75
C THR A 31 7.47 -2.29 -11.32
N LEU A 32 6.47 -2.46 -10.46
CA LEU A 32 6.65 -2.77 -9.04
C LEU A 32 5.90 -4.03 -8.62
N GLU A 33 6.49 -4.74 -7.67
CA GLU A 33 5.72 -5.65 -6.84
C GLU A 33 4.78 -4.86 -5.92
N PHE A 34 3.61 -5.43 -5.62
CA PHE A 34 2.60 -4.70 -4.85
C PHE A 34 3.07 -4.31 -3.45
N HIS A 35 3.89 -5.15 -2.80
CA HIS A 35 4.48 -4.81 -1.51
C HIS A 35 5.47 -3.65 -1.60
N GLU A 36 6.19 -3.50 -2.72
CA GLU A 36 7.06 -2.34 -2.97
C GLU A 36 6.22 -1.08 -3.15
N TRP A 37 5.09 -1.16 -3.86
CA TRP A 37 4.15 -0.05 -3.97
C TRP A 37 3.58 0.37 -2.60
N LEU A 38 3.15 -0.59 -1.77
CA LEU A 38 2.68 -0.33 -0.41
C LEU A 38 3.74 0.40 0.43
N GLN A 39 4.98 -0.09 0.38
CA GLN A 39 6.06 0.46 1.17
C GLN A 39 6.53 1.83 0.67
N PHE A 40 6.94 1.92 -0.59
CA PHE A 40 7.71 3.06 -1.08
C PHE A 40 6.82 4.19 -1.56
N ILE A 41 5.59 3.91 -1.99
CA ILE A 41 4.66 4.92 -2.47
C ILE A 41 3.60 5.22 -1.42
N LEU A 42 2.80 4.22 -1.01
CA LEU A 42 1.67 4.45 -0.12
C LEU A 42 2.12 4.94 1.25
N ILE A 43 2.92 4.15 1.98
CA ILE A 43 3.34 4.49 3.36
C ILE A 43 4.11 5.82 3.37
N SER A 44 5.03 6.03 2.43
CA SER A 44 5.79 7.29 2.30
C SER A 44 4.87 8.49 2.08
N ARG A 45 3.90 8.39 1.16
CA ARG A 45 2.94 9.46 0.86
C ARG A 45 2.08 9.78 2.08
N MET A 46 1.59 8.77 2.81
CA MET A 46 0.77 9.00 4.00
C MET A 46 1.53 9.72 5.11
N LYS A 47 2.80 9.40 5.33
CA LYS A 47 3.65 10.11 6.29
C LYS A 47 3.71 11.60 5.96
N VAL A 48 3.98 11.94 4.70
CA VAL A 48 4.04 13.35 4.24
C VAL A 48 2.71 14.06 4.43
N ILE A 49 1.58 13.42 4.09
CA ILE A 49 0.24 14.02 4.24
C ILE A 49 -0.05 14.33 5.71
N ILE A 50 0.24 13.38 6.61
CA ILE A 50 0.01 13.53 8.05
C ILE A 50 0.92 14.62 8.63
N GLU A 51 2.21 14.62 8.29
CA GLU A 51 3.17 15.63 8.76
C GLU A 51 2.82 17.04 8.28
N ALA A 52 2.19 17.16 7.11
CA ALA A 52 1.79 18.42 6.52
C ALA A 52 0.37 18.88 6.91
N ASP A 53 -0.37 18.11 7.73
CA ASP A 53 -1.80 18.32 8.02
C ASP A 53 -2.63 18.52 6.74
N ALA A 54 -2.27 17.78 5.68
CA ALA A 54 -2.89 17.88 4.38
C ALA A 54 -4.15 16.99 4.30
N PRO A 55 -5.10 17.30 3.42
CA PRO A 55 -6.28 16.46 3.25
C PRO A 55 -5.89 15.04 2.80
N LEU A 56 -6.49 14.04 3.46
CA LEU A 56 -6.33 12.64 3.09
C LEU A 56 -6.89 12.37 1.67
N PRO A 57 -6.34 11.38 0.95
CA PRO A 57 -6.86 11.03 -0.39
C PRO A 57 -8.33 10.59 -0.32
N GLN A 58 -9.13 10.94 -1.33
CA GLN A 58 -10.60 10.70 -1.34
C GLN A 58 -11.03 9.26 -1.65
N ALA A 59 -10.12 8.43 -2.16
CA ALA A 59 -10.42 7.04 -2.48
C ALA A 59 -9.21 6.16 -2.20
N SER A 60 -9.47 4.99 -1.67
CA SER A 60 -8.49 3.92 -1.61
C SER A 60 -9.17 2.61 -2.02
N GLY A 61 -8.77 2.11 -3.18
CA GLY A 61 -9.15 0.80 -3.69
C GLY A 61 -8.00 -0.18 -3.51
N ILE A 62 -7.35 -0.16 -2.34
CA ILE A 62 -6.10 -0.87 -2.10
C ILE A 62 -6.42 -2.32 -1.76
N LEU A 63 -7.45 -2.57 -0.96
CA LEU A 63 -7.88 -3.92 -0.58
C LEU A 63 -8.23 -4.80 -1.79
N PRO A 64 -9.08 -4.38 -2.75
CA PRO A 64 -9.38 -5.23 -3.92
C PRO A 64 -8.13 -5.58 -4.74
N MET A 65 -7.19 -4.63 -4.84
CA MET A 65 -5.92 -4.87 -5.54
C MET A 65 -5.04 -5.86 -4.77
N ALA A 66 -4.99 -5.75 -3.45
CA ALA A 66 -4.25 -6.67 -2.59
C ALA A 66 -4.82 -8.10 -2.66
N GLU A 67 -6.14 -8.24 -2.61
CA GLU A 67 -6.83 -9.53 -2.73
C GLU A 67 -6.53 -10.21 -4.07
N GLU A 68 -6.56 -9.46 -5.18
CA GLU A 68 -6.20 -9.99 -6.49
C GLU A 68 -4.72 -10.41 -6.56
N ARG A 69 -3.80 -9.56 -6.05
CA ARG A 69 -2.37 -9.84 -6.12
C ARG A 69 -1.96 -11.04 -5.27
N TYR A 70 -2.60 -11.23 -4.13
CA TYR A 70 -2.30 -12.30 -3.17
C TYR A 70 -3.33 -13.43 -3.16
N LYS A 71 -4.16 -13.55 -4.21
CA LYS A 71 -5.25 -14.53 -4.29
C LYS A 71 -4.84 -16.00 -4.09
N GLN A 72 -3.56 -16.33 -4.27
CA GLN A 72 -3.02 -17.68 -4.06
C GLN A 72 -2.42 -17.90 -2.66
N GLU A 73 -2.32 -16.84 -1.87
CA GLU A 73 -1.60 -16.80 -0.58
C GLU A 73 -2.43 -16.14 0.53
N LEU A 74 -3.75 -16.06 0.35
CA LEU A 74 -4.66 -15.31 1.24
C LEU A 74 -4.49 -15.66 2.72
N GLU A 75 -4.32 -16.94 3.05
CA GLU A 75 -4.09 -17.38 4.44
C GLU A 75 -2.78 -16.84 5.03
N GLN A 76 -1.74 -16.68 4.21
CA GLN A 76 -0.44 -16.18 4.68
C GLN A 76 -0.47 -14.67 4.89
N VAL A 77 -1.19 -13.95 4.02
CA VAL A 77 -1.30 -12.50 4.02
C VAL A 77 -2.52 -11.96 4.77
N ASP A 78 -3.32 -12.80 5.43
CA ASP A 78 -4.59 -12.43 6.07
C ASP A 78 -4.46 -11.20 6.99
N ALA A 79 -3.48 -11.20 7.89
CA ALA A 79 -3.19 -10.07 8.76
C ALA A 79 -2.78 -8.79 8.01
N LEU A 80 -2.09 -8.91 6.87
CA LEU A 80 -1.78 -7.77 6.01
C LEU A 80 -3.05 -7.22 5.35
N LEU A 81 -3.92 -8.09 4.84
CA LEU A 81 -5.21 -7.71 4.25
C LEU A 81 -6.12 -7.00 5.26
N ASP A 82 -6.16 -7.47 6.51
CA ASP A 82 -6.89 -6.80 7.59
C ASP A 82 -6.38 -5.40 7.90
N VAL A 83 -5.06 -5.20 7.81
CA VAL A 83 -4.46 -3.87 7.98
C VAL A 83 -4.78 -2.97 6.80
N ILE A 84 -4.76 -3.50 5.57
CA ILE A 84 -5.15 -2.75 4.36
C ILE A 84 -6.63 -2.37 4.41
N ARG A 85 -7.51 -3.29 4.82
CA ARG A 85 -8.95 -3.02 4.98
C ARG A 85 -9.21 -1.88 5.95
N ARG A 86 -8.64 -1.96 7.16
CA ARG A 86 -8.77 -0.87 8.15
C ARG A 86 -8.25 0.46 7.64
N PHE A 87 -7.18 0.43 6.83
CA PHE A 87 -6.69 1.65 6.20
C PHE A 87 -7.70 2.21 5.20
N ASP A 88 -8.28 1.37 4.34
CA ASP A 88 -9.30 1.80 3.39
C ASP A 88 -10.54 2.37 4.08
N ASP A 89 -11.02 1.70 5.13
CA ASP A 89 -12.17 2.14 5.92
C ASP A 89 -11.94 3.50 6.57
N LEU A 90 -10.77 3.71 7.20
CA LEU A 90 -10.42 4.99 7.83
C LEU A 90 -10.37 6.14 6.83
N ILE A 91 -9.87 5.89 5.62
CA ILE A 91 -9.86 6.89 4.56
C ILE A 91 -11.29 7.23 4.13
N MET A 92 -12.16 6.25 3.95
CA MET A 92 -13.56 6.48 3.58
C MET A 92 -14.33 7.24 4.67
N GLU A 93 -14.13 6.90 5.95
CA GLU A 93 -14.77 7.57 7.09
C GLU A 93 -14.37 9.05 7.20
N TYR A 94 -13.12 9.40 6.87
CA TYR A 94 -12.66 10.79 6.96
C TYR A 94 -13.36 11.74 5.98
N HIS A 95 -13.89 11.23 4.88
CA HIS A 95 -14.62 12.02 3.87
C HIS A 95 -16.14 11.94 4.01
N GLY A 96 -16.64 11.18 5.00
CA GLY A 96 -18.06 10.99 5.29
C GLY A 96 -18.70 12.06 6.16
#